data_AF-A0A9Q6N287-F1
#
_entry.id   AF-A0A9Q6N287-F1
#
_cell.length_a   1.000
_cell.length_b   1.000
_cell.length_c   1.000
_cell.angle_alpha   90.00
_cell.angle_beta   90.00
_cell.angle_gamma   90.00
#
_symmetry.space_group_name_H-M   'P 1'
#
loop_
_entity.id
_entity.type
_entity.pdbx_description
1 polymer ?
#
loop_
_entity_poly.entity_id
_entity_poly.type
_entity_poly.pdbx_seq_one_letter_code
_entity_poly.pdbx_strand_id
1 'polypeptide(L)'
;MRWIFLSVILLSMTAIADDRSFETPEVKCLNDHTIPLIKSDIEPKKIVDEAYVACKPELDEWKKSQEPLPVEMKLRMRKELYDFYIRMIEKRRNYEANKSAETVN
;
A
#
# COMPACT_ATOMS: atom_id res chain seq x y z
N MET A 1 -54.06 -0.56 -28.84
CA MET A 1 -53.65 0.67 -28.12
C MET A 1 -52.82 0.27 -26.91
N ARG A 2 -51.58 0.80 -26.83
CA ARG A 2 -50.73 1.12 -25.66
C ARG A 2 -50.78 0.17 -24.44
N TRP A 3 -49.73 -0.65 -24.23
CA TRP A 3 -48.48 -0.35 -23.48
C TRP A 3 -48.81 0.13 -22.05
N ILE A 4 -48.33 -0.47 -20.96
CA ILE A 4 -46.94 -0.55 -20.50
C ILE A 4 -46.83 -1.67 -19.43
N PHE A 5 -45.91 -2.62 -19.61
CA PHE A 5 -45.42 -3.47 -18.52
C PHE A 5 -44.38 -2.68 -17.72
N LEU A 6 -44.71 -2.32 -16.47
CA LEU A 6 -43.79 -1.68 -15.53
C LEU A 6 -42.86 -2.75 -14.92
N SER A 7 -41.83 -3.15 -15.68
CA SER A 7 -40.67 -3.84 -15.11
C SER A 7 -39.63 -2.81 -14.71
N VAL A 8 -39.75 -2.29 -13.49
CA VAL A 8 -38.67 -1.54 -12.84
C VAL A 8 -37.63 -2.57 -12.39
N ILE A 9 -36.68 -2.87 -13.27
CA ILE A 9 -35.47 -3.59 -12.88
C ILE A 9 -34.66 -2.61 -12.05
N LEU A 10 -34.69 -2.80 -10.73
CA LEU A 10 -33.70 -2.25 -9.82
C LEU A 10 -32.35 -2.85 -10.23
N LEU A 11 -31.61 -2.17 -11.10
CA LEU A 11 -30.16 -2.36 -11.19
C LEU A 11 -29.60 -1.88 -9.85
N SER A 12 -29.52 -2.79 -8.88
CA SER A 12 -28.59 -2.65 -7.77
C SER A 12 -27.20 -2.54 -8.40
N MET A 13 -26.65 -1.32 -8.46
CA MET A 13 -25.24 -1.11 -8.71
C MET A 13 -24.50 -1.98 -7.70
N THR A 14 -23.96 -3.09 -8.15
CA THR A 14 -22.97 -3.84 -7.40
C THR A 14 -21.77 -2.90 -7.30
N ALA A 15 -21.66 -2.18 -6.18
CA ALA A 15 -20.41 -1.56 -5.79
C ALA A 15 -19.43 -2.71 -5.58
N ILE A 16 -18.68 -3.03 -6.63
CA ILE A 16 -17.50 -3.88 -6.51
C ILE A 16 -16.54 -3.00 -5.72
N ALA A 17 -16.51 -3.18 -4.41
CA ALA A 17 -15.42 -2.67 -3.60
C ALA A 17 -14.17 -3.33 -4.18
N ASP A 18 -13.35 -2.54 -4.86
CA ASP A 18 -11.98 -2.95 -5.18
C ASP A 18 -11.34 -3.32 -3.84
N ASP A 19 -10.75 -4.52 -3.71
CA ASP A 19 -10.20 -5.04 -2.43
C ASP A 19 -9.12 -4.10 -1.83
N ARG A 20 -8.71 -3.06 -2.57
CA ARG A 20 -7.82 -1.96 -2.15
C ARG A 20 -8.52 -0.66 -1.77
N SER A 21 -9.85 -0.64 -1.60
CA SER A 21 -10.63 0.58 -1.33
C SER A 21 -10.32 1.29 -0.01
N PHE A 22 -9.37 0.78 0.77
CA PHE A 22 -8.92 1.33 2.05
C PHE A 22 -7.46 1.81 2.06
N GLU A 23 -6.75 1.75 0.94
CA GLU A 23 -5.37 2.26 0.88
C GLU A 23 -5.36 3.80 0.78
N THR A 24 -4.65 4.46 1.69
CA THR A 24 -4.38 5.88 1.58
C THR A 24 -3.42 6.15 0.41
N PRO A 25 -3.45 7.33 -0.23
CA PRO A 25 -2.65 7.61 -1.42
C PRO A 25 -1.14 7.33 -1.24
N GLU A 26 -0.58 7.69 -0.09
CA GLU A 26 0.83 7.45 0.23
C GLU A 26 1.15 5.96 0.38
N VAL A 27 0.24 5.18 0.97
CA VAL A 27 0.42 3.73 1.13
C VAL A 27 0.30 3.05 -0.22
N LYS A 28 -0.68 3.44 -1.04
CA LYS A 28 -0.84 2.90 -2.38
C LYS A 28 0.41 3.11 -3.23
N CYS A 29 0.92 4.34 -3.28
CA CYS A 29 2.13 4.64 -4.04
C CYS A 29 3.34 3.84 -3.53
N LEU A 30 3.56 3.82 -2.20
CA LEU A 30 4.66 3.05 -1.63
C LEU A 30 4.53 1.55 -1.92
N ASN A 31 3.33 0.98 -1.85
CA ASN A 31 3.08 -0.42 -2.21
C ASN A 31 3.41 -0.69 -3.68
N ASP A 32 2.95 0.16 -4.60
CA ASP A 32 3.19 0.02 -6.04
C ASP A 32 4.69 0.06 -6.39
N HIS A 33 5.49 0.81 -5.61
CA HIS A 33 6.94 0.94 -5.81
C HIS A 33 7.79 -0.05 -5.00
N THR A 34 7.25 -0.70 -3.97
CA THR A 34 8.04 -1.61 -3.10
C THR A 34 7.69 -3.08 -3.28
N ILE A 35 6.40 -3.43 -3.39
CA ILE A 35 5.93 -4.83 -3.45
C ILE A 35 6.52 -5.59 -4.64
N PRO A 36 6.54 -5.03 -5.87
CA PRO A 36 7.11 -5.74 -7.02
C PRO A 36 8.60 -6.09 -6.85
N LEU A 37 9.33 -5.33 -6.03
CA LEU A 37 10.77 -5.48 -5.82
C LEU A 37 11.12 -6.39 -4.63
N ILE A 38 10.13 -6.94 -3.91
CA ILE A 38 10.36 -7.83 -2.76
C ILE A 38 11.25 -9.01 -3.12
N LYS A 39 11.15 -9.59 -4.32
CA LYS A 39 11.96 -10.76 -4.73
C LYS A 39 13.31 -10.41 -5.36
N SER A 40 13.62 -9.12 -5.52
CA SER A 40 14.92 -8.69 -6.06
C SER A 40 16.06 -8.89 -5.07
N ASP A 41 17.29 -8.82 -5.56
CA ASP A 41 18.53 -8.79 -4.78
C ASP A 41 18.89 -7.38 -4.25
N ILE A 42 18.12 -6.36 -4.63
CA ILE A 42 18.31 -4.97 -4.18
C ILE A 42 18.09 -4.89 -2.66
N GLU A 43 18.96 -4.16 -1.96
CA GLU A 43 18.83 -3.93 -0.52
C GLU A 43 17.45 -3.32 -0.16
N PRO A 44 16.74 -3.83 0.86
CA PRO A 44 15.42 -3.32 1.25
C PRO A 44 15.39 -1.80 1.48
N LYS A 45 16.42 -1.26 2.14
CA LYS A 45 16.53 0.18 2.37
C LYS A 45 16.57 0.96 1.06
N LYS A 46 17.34 0.50 0.08
CA LYS A 46 17.45 1.14 -1.24
C LYS A 46 16.12 1.16 -1.98
N ILE A 47 15.36 0.05 -1.94
CA ILE A 47 14.00 -0.02 -2.51
C ILE A 47 13.10 1.04 -1.89
N VAL A 48 13.11 1.16 -0.55
CA VAL A 48 12.26 2.13 0.17
C VAL A 48 12.71 3.57 -0.10
N ASP A 49 14.01 3.84 -0.14
CA ASP A 49 14.54 5.17 -0.46
C ASP A 49 14.09 5.63 -1.85
N GLU A 50 14.20 4.76 -2.86
CA GLU A 50 13.75 5.05 -4.23
C GLU A 50 12.22 5.25 -4.29
N ALA A 51 11.45 4.43 -3.58
CA ALA A 51 10.00 4.61 -3.47
C ALA A 51 9.61 5.93 -2.80
N TYR A 52 10.33 6.36 -1.75
CA TYR A 52 10.09 7.64 -1.08
C TYR A 52 10.40 8.85 -1.98
N VAL A 53 11.34 8.71 -2.91
CA VAL A 53 11.61 9.73 -3.93
C VAL A 53 10.46 9.77 -4.96
N ALA A 54 10.01 8.61 -5.44
CA ALA A 54 8.93 8.51 -6.42
C ALA A 54 7.59 9.02 -5.86
N CYS A 55 7.25 8.64 -4.62
CA CYS A 55 6.00 8.97 -3.94
C CYS A 55 6.05 10.28 -3.17
N LYS A 56 6.99 11.17 -3.50
CA LYS A 56 7.15 12.45 -2.81
C LYS A 56 5.86 13.28 -2.78
N PRO A 57 5.07 13.41 -3.86
CA PRO A 57 3.83 14.18 -3.85
C PRO A 57 2.82 13.67 -2.80
N GLU A 58 2.54 12.36 -2.80
CA GLU A 58 1.59 11.70 -1.90
C GLU A 58 2.08 11.79 -0.45
N LEU A 59 3.39 11.58 -0.23
CA LEU A 59 4.01 11.71 1.08
C LEU A 59 3.98 13.14 1.62
N ASP A 60 4.12 14.15 0.76
CA ASP A 60 4.06 15.55 1.17
C ASP A 60 2.62 15.97 1.50
N GLU A 61 1.61 15.45 0.78
CA GLU A 61 0.20 15.62 1.15
C GLU A 61 -0.13 14.94 2.48
N TRP A 62 0.33 13.71 2.69
CA TRP A 62 0.20 13.01 3.96
C TRP A 62 0.87 13.78 5.11
N LYS A 63 2.06 14.35 4.91
CA LYS A 63 2.74 15.19 5.92
C LYS A 63 1.93 16.44 6.28
N LYS A 64 1.27 17.08 5.31
CA LYS A 64 0.40 18.24 5.58
C LYS A 64 -0.77 17.87 6.49
N SER A 65 -1.38 16.70 6.27
CA SER A 65 -2.48 16.22 7.13
C SER A 65 -2.08 16.08 8.61
N GLN A 66 -0.78 15.94 8.88
CA GLN A 66 -0.23 15.78 10.23
C GLN A 66 0.17 17.11 10.88
N GLU A 67 0.14 18.25 10.17
CA GLU A 67 0.59 19.55 10.70
C GLU A 67 0.04 19.89 12.09
N PRO A 68 -1.26 19.63 12.40
CA PRO A 68 -1.83 19.92 13.72
C PRO A 68 -1.23 19.09 14.87
N LEU A 69 -0.54 17.99 14.57
CA LEU A 69 -0.02 17.06 15.57
C LEU A 69 1.26 17.59 16.24
N PRO A 70 1.55 17.17 17.49
CA PRO A 70 2.82 17.45 18.16
C PRO A 70 4.04 16.99 17.34
N VAL A 71 5.15 17.73 17.43
CA VAL A 71 6.38 17.46 16.65
C VAL A 71 6.88 16.03 16.83
N GLU A 72 6.91 15.54 18.07
CA GLU A 72 7.34 14.18 18.38
C GLU A 72 6.47 13.13 17.70
N MET A 73 5.14 13.33 17.70
CA MET A 73 4.19 12.42 17.06
C MET A 73 4.40 12.39 15.53
N LYS A 74 4.59 13.56 14.90
CA LYS A 74 4.90 13.65 13.46
C LYS A 74 6.18 12.91 13.10
N LEU A 75 7.23 13.06 13.91
CA LEU A 75 8.52 12.40 13.66
C LEU A 75 8.40 10.89 13.82
N ARG A 76 7.72 10.43 14.89
CA ARG A 76 7.47 9.01 15.13
C ARG A 76 6.67 8.36 14.01
N MET A 77 5.54 8.96 13.60
CA MET A 77 4.71 8.41 12.52
C MET A 77 5.48 8.26 11.21
N ARG A 78 6.25 9.29 10.83
CA ARG A 78 7.09 9.26 9.62
C ARG A 78 8.16 8.18 9.67
N LYS A 79 8.82 8.03 10.82
CA LYS A 79 9.83 6.99 11.05
C LYS A 79 9.20 5.59 11.01
N GLU A 80 8.07 5.37 11.68
CA GLU A 80 7.41 4.07 11.70
C GLU A 80 6.92 3.64 10.33
N LEU A 81 6.41 4.55 9.50
CA LEU A 81 6.04 4.22 8.12
C LEU A 81 7.25 3.76 7.31
N TYR A 82 8.37 4.49 7.40
CA TYR A 82 9.59 4.14 6.68
C TYR A 82 10.16 2.79 7.15
N ASP A 83 10.29 2.61 8.47
CA ASP A 83 10.81 1.37 9.06
C ASP A 83 9.87 0.18 8.78
N PHE A 84 8.56 0.41 8.70
CA PHE A 84 7.59 -0.62 8.35
C PHE A 84 7.87 -1.22 6.97
N TYR A 85 8.09 -0.41 5.93
CA TYR A 85 8.33 -0.92 4.58
C TYR A 85 9.65 -1.70 4.49
N ILE A 86 10.70 -1.26 5.16
CA ILE A 86 11.97 -2.01 5.23
C ILE A 86 11.73 -3.39 5.86
N ARG A 87 11.12 -3.43 7.05
CA ARG A 87 10.83 -4.68 7.77
C ARG A 87 9.88 -5.59 6.99
N MET A 88 8.94 -5.03 6.26
CA MET A 88 7.98 -5.78 5.44
C MET A 88 8.72 -6.55 4.34
N ILE A 89 9.61 -5.89 3.60
CA ILE A 89 10.42 -6.52 2.55
C ILE A 89 11.30 -7.64 3.14
N GLU A 90 12.03 -7.34 4.23
CA GLU A 90 12.89 -8.32 4.91
C GLU A 90 12.12 -9.55 5.36
N LYS A 91 10.98 -9.36 6.04
CA LYS A 91 10.15 -10.47 6.53
C LYS A 91 9.61 -11.32 5.37
N ARG A 92 9.20 -10.70 4.26
CA ARG A 92 8.72 -11.45 3.09
C ARG A 92 9.83 -12.25 2.44
N ARG A 93 11.03 -11.69 2.27
CA ARG A 93 12.19 -12.42 1.75
C ARG A 93 12.56 -13.61 2.63
N ASN A 94 12.64 -13.40 3.94
CA ASN A 94 12.97 -14.46 4.90
C ASN A 94 11.93 -15.58 4.90
N TYR A 95 10.65 -15.24 4.81
CA TYR A 95 9.58 -16.22 4.71
C TYR A 95 9.72 -17.10 3.46
N GLU A 96 9.94 -16.51 2.29
CA GLU A 96 10.11 -17.27 1.04
C GLU A 96 11.37 -18.14 1.06
N ALA A 97 12.48 -17.63 1.61
CA ALA A 97 13.72 -18.39 1.78
C ALA A 97 13.52 -19.62 2.68
N ASN A 98 12.90 -19.43 3.85
CA ASN A 98 12.62 -20.53 4.79
C ASN A 98 11.67 -21.57 4.18
N LYS A 99 10.61 -21.11 3.52
CA LYS A 99 9.67 -21.99 2.81
C LYS A 99 10.37 -22.81 1.73
N SER A 100 11.28 -22.21 0.96
CA SER A 100 12.05 -22.93 -0.05
C SER A 100 12.97 -23.99 0.56
N ALA A 101 13.59 -23.72 1.71
CA ALA A 101 14.43 -24.67 2.42
C ALA A 101 13.65 -25.88 2.97
N GLU A 102 12.43 -25.66 3.48
CA GLU A 102 11.54 -26.74 3.94
C GLU A 102 11.07 -27.67 2.81
N THR A 103 10.90 -27.14 1.59
CA THR A 103 10.46 -27.96 0.44
C THR A 103 11.57 -28.79 -0.21
N VAL A 104 12.84 -28.50 0.11
CA VAL A 104 14.01 -29.18 -0.47
C VAL A 104 14.55 -30.29 0.46
N ASN A 105 14.15 -30.29 1.73
CA ASN A 105 14.46 -31.34 2.71
C ASN A 105 13.38 -32.44 2.74
#